data_AF-A0A1A1WER2-F1
#
_entry.id   AF-A0A1A1WER2-F1
#
_cell.length_a   1.000
_cell.length_b   1.000
_cell.length_c   1.000
_cell.angle_alpha   90.00
_cell.angle_beta   90.00
_cell.angle_gamma   90.00
#
_symmetry.space_group_name_H-M   'P 1'
#
loop_
_entity.id
_entity.type
_entity.pdbx_description
1 polymer ?
#
loop_
_entity_poly.entity_id
_entity_poly.type
_entity_poly.pdbx_seq_one_letter_code
_entity_poly.pdbx_strand_id
1 'polypeptide(L)'
;MSDLSRPPYPIALIDREPQHDLALLRITEYRPPRPLKLEFDRSALRENTNLMTYEYGTTRREGNRIMLNPATRMGHMTRRLGRGDGLEQIGVEEAIELSFPALRGASGAPVMINEPTMYSLLGKESLGVVAVVIANAAYHLAPAQIEEVINADNTSYGETRFMLPQGLAVSVDHIRDKYELALS
;
A
#
# COMPACT_ATOMS: atom_id res chain seq x y z
N MET A 1 -21.13 -15.55 6.32
CA MET A 1 -20.88 -14.12 5.99
C MET A 1 -21.13 -13.32 7.26
N SER A 2 -20.14 -12.60 7.77
CA SER A 2 -20.20 -11.87 9.05
C SER A 2 -20.60 -10.40 8.85
N ASP A 3 -21.52 -9.92 9.67
CA ASP A 3 -21.80 -8.50 9.85
C ASP A 3 -20.60 -7.84 10.53
N LEU A 4 -19.98 -6.85 9.87
CA LEU A 4 -18.79 -6.13 10.36
C LEU A 4 -19.14 -4.80 11.03
N SER A 5 -20.42 -4.49 11.25
CA SER A 5 -20.84 -3.25 11.93
C SER A 5 -20.32 -3.13 13.36
N ARG A 6 -19.96 -4.26 13.99
CA ARG A 6 -19.04 -4.34 15.12
C ARG A 6 -17.91 -5.30 14.73
N PRO A 7 -16.63 -4.88 14.77
CA PRO A 7 -15.55 -5.81 14.48
C PRO A 7 -15.62 -6.96 15.49
N PRO A 8 -15.56 -8.23 15.04
CA PRO A 8 -15.71 -9.39 15.91
C PRO A 8 -14.57 -9.51 16.93
N TYR A 9 -13.50 -8.74 16.73
CA TYR A 9 -12.34 -8.70 17.60
C TYR A 9 -12.05 -7.25 17.98
N PRO A 10 -11.89 -6.91 19.28
CA PRO A 10 -11.54 -5.56 19.68
C PRO A 10 -10.15 -5.16 19.16
N ILE A 11 -10.03 -3.89 18.75
CA ILE A 11 -8.80 -3.32 18.19
C ILE A 11 -8.36 -2.16 19.06
N ALA A 12 -7.11 -2.18 19.50
CA ALA A 12 -6.49 -1.10 20.26
C ALA A 12 -5.28 -0.55 19.51
N LEU A 13 -5.11 0.77 19.54
CA LEU A 13 -3.90 1.42 19.06
C LEU A 13 -2.76 1.21 20.06
N ILE A 14 -1.59 0.78 19.56
CA ILE A 14 -0.38 0.62 20.37
C ILE A 14 0.58 1.79 20.15
N ASP A 15 0.86 2.12 18.89
CA ASP A 15 1.81 3.16 18.51
C ASP A 15 1.41 3.81 17.18
N ARG A 16 1.87 5.04 16.93
CA ARG A 16 1.74 5.76 15.66
C ARG A 16 3.06 6.40 15.30
N GLU A 17 3.43 6.27 14.03
CA GLU A 17 4.65 6.83 13.48
C GLU A 17 4.32 7.71 12.27
N PRO A 18 4.03 9.00 12.50
CA PRO A 18 3.58 9.90 11.44
C PRO A 18 4.59 10.07 10.30
N GLN A 19 5.90 9.97 10.60
CA GLN A 19 7.00 10.12 9.64
C GLN A 19 7.05 9.03 8.56
N HIS A 20 6.30 7.95 8.76
CA HIS A 20 6.21 6.81 7.86
C HIS A 20 4.76 6.47 7.50
N ASP A 21 3.80 7.29 7.95
CA ASP A 21 2.35 7.04 7.84
C ASP A 21 1.92 5.63 8.30
N LEU A 22 2.49 5.18 9.42
CA LEU A 22 2.20 3.85 9.99
C LEU A 22 1.55 3.94 11.37
N ALA A 23 0.75 2.92 11.66
CA ALA A 23 0.17 2.69 12.98
C ALA A 23 0.27 1.21 13.35
N LEU A 24 0.63 0.93 14.60
CA LEU A 24 0.64 -0.42 15.16
C LEU A 24 -0.66 -0.65 15.93
N LEU A 25 -1.39 -1.69 15.54
CA LEU A 25 -2.65 -2.08 16.16
C LEU A 25 -2.52 -3.44 16.84
N ARG A 26 -3.17 -3.58 17.99
CA ARG A 26 -3.38 -4.87 18.67
C ARG A 26 -4.82 -5.29 18.44
N ILE A 27 -4.98 -6.48 17.86
CA ILE A 27 -6.28 -7.16 17.78
C ILE A 27 -6.33 -8.14 18.94
N THR A 28 -7.22 -7.93 19.90
CA THR A 28 -7.39 -8.84 21.03
C THR A 28 -8.26 -10.02 20.61
N GLU A 29 -8.03 -11.19 21.23
CA GLU A 29 -8.85 -12.40 21.02
C GLU A 29 -8.79 -13.00 19.60
N TYR A 30 -7.91 -12.47 18.74
CA TYR A 30 -7.61 -13.01 17.42
C TYR A 30 -6.13 -13.38 17.31
N ARG A 31 -5.86 -14.60 16.86
CA ARG A 31 -4.51 -15.02 16.45
C ARG A 31 -4.59 -15.55 15.02
N PRO A 32 -3.96 -14.88 14.03
CA PRO A 32 -3.97 -15.38 12.67
C PRO A 32 -3.24 -16.74 12.62
N PRO A 33 -3.77 -17.75 11.91
CA PRO A 33 -3.15 -19.07 11.84
C PRO A 33 -1.80 -19.05 11.10
N ARG A 34 -1.61 -18.08 10.20
CA ARG A 34 -0.40 -17.90 9.40
C ARG A 34 -0.14 -16.40 9.21
N PRO A 35 0.48 -15.71 10.18
CA PRO A 35 0.85 -14.31 9.99
C PRO A 35 1.89 -14.20 8.86
N LEU A 36 1.78 -13.16 8.05
CA LEU A 36 2.85 -12.79 7.13
C LEU A 36 4.08 -12.37 7.93
N LYS A 37 5.27 -12.71 7.41
CA LYS A 37 6.54 -12.35 8.04
C LYS A 37 7.08 -11.09 7.40
N LEU A 38 7.67 -10.21 8.21
CA LEU A 38 8.44 -9.08 7.70
C LEU A 38 9.77 -9.58 7.13
N GLU A 39 10.18 -9.01 6.02
CA GLU A 39 11.44 -9.33 5.36
C GLU A 39 12.30 -8.07 5.34
N PHE A 40 13.30 -8.06 6.23
CA PHE A 40 14.24 -6.97 6.34
C PHE A 40 15.49 -7.28 5.51
N ASP A 41 15.36 -7.22 4.18
CA ASP A 41 16.49 -7.33 3.26
C ASP A 41 16.46 -6.19 2.25
N ARG A 42 17.18 -5.11 2.57
CA ARG A 42 17.36 -3.94 1.68
C ARG A 42 17.92 -4.32 0.32
N SER A 43 18.72 -5.39 0.24
CA SER A 43 19.34 -5.82 -1.00
C SER A 43 18.37 -6.54 -1.93
N ALA A 44 17.29 -7.11 -1.38
CA ALA A 44 16.24 -7.80 -2.11
C ALA A 44 15.28 -6.83 -2.82
N LEU A 45 15.18 -5.59 -2.34
CA LEU A 45 14.29 -4.58 -2.92
C LEU A 45 15.07 -3.60 -3.81
N ARG A 46 15.03 -3.82 -5.11
CA ARG A 46 15.66 -2.96 -6.13
C ARG A 46 14.62 -2.52 -7.15
N GLU A 47 15.01 -1.57 -7.98
CA GLU A 47 14.21 -1.20 -9.15
C GLU A 47 13.95 -2.45 -10.01
N ASN A 48 12.73 -2.58 -10.51
CA ASN A 48 12.21 -3.71 -11.25
C ASN A 48 12.09 -5.03 -10.46
N THR A 49 12.31 -5.04 -9.14
CA THR A 49 11.96 -6.21 -8.31
C THR A 49 10.48 -6.51 -8.48
N ASN A 50 10.13 -7.77 -8.76
CA ASN A 50 8.73 -8.16 -8.92
C ASN A 50 8.03 -8.15 -7.57
N LEU A 51 6.91 -7.45 -7.49
CA LEU A 51 6.13 -7.24 -6.28
C LEU A 51 4.70 -7.71 -6.47
N MET A 52 4.08 -8.07 -5.35
CA MET A 52 2.65 -8.29 -5.27
C MET A 52 2.07 -7.64 -4.00
N THR A 53 0.80 -7.26 -4.06
CA THR A 53 0.04 -6.84 -2.88
C THR A 53 -1.32 -7.51 -2.87
N TYR A 54 -1.81 -7.72 -1.65
CA TYR A 54 -3.16 -8.19 -1.40
C TYR A 54 -3.91 -7.09 -0.64
N GLU A 55 -4.81 -6.40 -1.34
CA GLU A 55 -5.50 -5.21 -0.86
C GLU A 55 -7.01 -5.42 -0.81
N TYR A 56 -7.72 -4.59 -0.05
CA TYR A 56 -9.18 -4.64 0.07
C TYR A 56 -9.86 -3.44 -0.60
N GLY A 57 -9.19 -2.79 -1.56
CA GLY A 57 -9.68 -1.58 -2.22
C GLY A 57 -10.93 -1.78 -3.09
N THR A 58 -11.31 -3.01 -3.39
CA THR A 58 -12.56 -3.34 -4.10
C THR A 58 -13.71 -3.70 -3.16
N THR A 59 -13.54 -3.54 -1.84
CA THR A 59 -14.58 -3.71 -0.82
C THR A 59 -15.74 -2.76 -1.08
N ARG A 60 -16.96 -3.31 -1.06
CA ARG A 60 -18.20 -2.55 -1.32
C ARG A 60 -19.07 -2.49 -0.07
N ARG A 61 -19.82 -1.39 0.04
CA ARG A 61 -20.89 -1.26 1.04
C ARG A 61 -22.23 -1.43 0.34
N GLU A 62 -23.01 -2.41 0.77
CA GLU A 62 -24.38 -2.65 0.30
C GLU A 62 -25.34 -2.45 1.48
N GLY A 63 -25.92 -1.25 1.57
CA GLY A 63 -26.72 -0.83 2.71
C GLY A 63 -25.91 -0.82 4.01
N ASN A 64 -26.29 -1.68 4.96
CA ASN A 64 -25.61 -1.85 6.25
C ASN A 64 -24.55 -2.97 6.25
N ARG A 65 -24.30 -3.60 5.10
CA ARG A 65 -23.32 -4.69 4.99
C ARG A 65 -22.05 -4.21 4.32
N ILE A 66 -20.91 -4.67 4.82
CA ILE A 66 -19.59 -4.51 4.20
C ILE A 66 -19.24 -5.83 3.54
N MET A 67 -19.14 -5.82 2.21
CA MET A 67 -18.69 -6.97 1.42
C MET A 67 -17.20 -6.82 1.16
N LEU A 68 -16.39 -7.56 1.92
CA LEU A 68 -14.96 -7.65 1.69
C LEU A 68 -14.73 -8.34 0.34
N ASN A 69 -14.13 -7.61 -0.58
CA ASN A 69 -13.70 -8.13 -1.86
C ASN A 69 -12.20 -7.83 -1.96
N PRO A 70 -11.35 -8.85 -1.86
CA PRO A 70 -9.92 -8.66 -1.99
C PRO A 70 -9.52 -8.49 -3.46
N ALA A 71 -8.45 -7.75 -3.70
CA ALA A 71 -7.80 -7.67 -4.99
C ALA A 71 -6.31 -8.00 -4.84
N THR A 72 -5.81 -8.84 -5.75
CA THR A 72 -4.37 -9.07 -5.89
C THR A 72 -3.86 -8.15 -6.98
N ARG A 73 -2.81 -7.40 -6.68
CA ARG A 73 -2.04 -6.64 -7.69
C ARG A 73 -0.66 -7.25 -7.82
N MET A 74 -0.17 -7.25 -9.04
CA MET A 74 1.19 -7.65 -9.38
C MET A 74 1.82 -6.54 -10.21
N GLY A 75 3.10 -6.30 -9.97
CA GLY A 75 3.87 -5.31 -10.69
C GLY A 75 5.30 -5.30 -10.20
N HIS A 76 5.93 -4.13 -10.19
CA HIS A 76 7.30 -3.99 -9.75
C HIS A 76 7.53 -2.67 -9.02
N MET A 77 8.65 -2.58 -8.32
CA MET A 77 9.16 -1.31 -7.83
C MET A 77 9.71 -0.52 -9.00
N THR A 78 9.20 0.69 -9.23
CA THR A 78 9.69 1.55 -10.33
C THR A 78 10.93 2.32 -9.91
N ARG A 79 10.92 2.93 -8.71
CA ARG A 79 12.04 3.70 -8.15
C ARG A 79 11.93 3.92 -6.65
N ARG A 80 13.02 4.38 -6.03
CA ARG A 80 13.02 4.93 -4.66
C ARG A 80 12.77 6.43 -4.72
N LEU A 81 11.99 6.93 -3.78
CA LEU A 81 11.69 8.34 -3.59
C LEU A 81 12.25 8.78 -2.24
N GLY A 82 12.80 9.99 -2.18
CA GLY A 82 13.24 10.62 -0.95
C GLY A 82 12.61 12.01 -0.76
N ARG A 83 13.17 12.79 0.17
CA ARG A 83 12.68 14.15 0.49
C ARG A 83 12.61 15.07 -0.74
N GLY A 84 13.54 14.93 -1.68
CA GLY A 84 13.58 15.72 -2.92
C GLY A 84 12.43 15.46 -3.90
N ASP A 85 11.67 14.38 -3.72
CA ASP A 85 10.57 13.98 -4.60
C ASP A 85 9.19 14.52 -4.15
N GLY A 86 9.16 15.43 -3.17
CA GLY A 86 7.92 16.07 -2.71
C GLY A 86 7.10 15.26 -1.71
N LEU A 87 7.70 14.24 -1.07
CA LEU A 87 7.05 13.42 -0.03
C LEU A 87 6.69 14.21 1.24
N GLU A 88 7.22 15.42 1.41
CA GLU A 88 6.94 16.29 2.57
C GLU A 88 5.45 16.57 2.76
N GLN A 89 4.68 16.62 1.67
CA GLN A 89 3.23 16.87 1.72
C GLN A 89 2.44 15.74 2.38
N ILE A 90 2.99 14.53 2.37
CA ILE A 90 2.40 13.34 3.00
C ILE A 90 3.14 12.95 4.27
N GLY A 91 4.12 13.75 4.71
CA GLY A 91 4.85 13.55 5.97
C GLY A 91 5.83 12.38 5.96
N VAL A 92 6.21 11.87 4.78
CA VAL A 92 7.05 10.67 4.63
C VAL A 92 8.47 11.05 4.18
N GLU A 93 9.50 10.47 4.79
CA GLU A 93 10.89 10.78 4.43
C GLU A 93 11.40 10.01 3.20
N GLU A 94 11.01 8.74 3.10
CA GLU A 94 11.39 7.85 2.01
C GLU A 94 10.22 6.92 1.66
N ALA A 95 10.05 6.64 0.37
CA ALA A 95 9.04 5.72 -0.15
C ALA A 95 9.57 4.93 -1.34
N ILE A 96 8.92 3.82 -1.65
CA ILE A 96 9.06 3.13 -2.93
C ILE A 96 7.84 3.42 -3.79
N GLU A 97 8.08 3.67 -5.07
CA GLU A 97 7.03 3.79 -6.06
C GLU A 97 6.75 2.42 -6.69
N LEU A 98 5.46 2.13 -6.88
CA LEU A 98 4.94 0.87 -7.39
C LEU A 98 4.34 1.08 -8.77
N SER A 99 4.57 0.11 -9.66
CA SER A 99 4.07 0.13 -11.05
C SER A 99 2.54 0.00 -11.19
N PHE A 100 1.82 -0.08 -10.08
CA PHE A 100 0.36 -0.23 -10.01
C PHE A 100 -0.20 0.78 -9.02
N PRO A 101 -1.44 1.26 -9.23
CA PRO A 101 -2.06 2.22 -8.34
C PRO A 101 -2.50 1.59 -7.03
N ALA A 102 -2.41 2.35 -5.94
CA ALA A 102 -3.06 2.06 -4.67
C ALA A 102 -4.53 2.53 -4.73
N LEU A 103 -5.48 1.62 -4.91
CA LEU A 103 -6.90 2.03 -4.93
C LEU A 103 -7.37 2.54 -3.56
N ARG A 104 -8.51 3.22 -3.53
CA ARG A 104 -9.14 3.62 -2.26
C ARG A 104 -9.34 2.37 -1.39
N GLY A 105 -8.74 2.37 -0.19
CA GLY A 105 -8.77 1.21 0.72
C GLY A 105 -7.58 0.26 0.58
N ALA A 106 -6.59 0.59 -0.25
CA ALA A 106 -5.31 -0.10 -0.35
C ALA A 106 -4.31 0.29 0.76
N SER A 107 -4.50 1.44 1.40
CA SER A 107 -3.65 1.90 2.49
C SER A 107 -3.54 0.85 3.60
N GLY A 108 -2.33 0.56 4.04
CA GLY A 108 -2.02 -0.50 5.00
C GLY A 108 -1.87 -1.89 4.38
N ALA A 109 -2.09 -2.07 3.07
CA ALA A 109 -1.89 -3.36 2.42
C ALA A 109 -0.41 -3.73 2.34
N PRO A 110 -0.05 -5.02 2.57
CA PRO A 110 1.32 -5.47 2.51
C PRO A 110 1.80 -5.56 1.06
N VAL A 111 3.03 -5.10 0.82
CA VAL A 111 3.77 -5.32 -0.42
C VAL A 111 4.78 -6.42 -0.17
N MET A 112 4.77 -7.45 -1.01
CA MET A 112 5.59 -8.65 -0.89
C MET A 112 6.39 -8.87 -2.16
N ILE A 113 7.57 -9.45 -2.06
CA ILE A 113 8.32 -9.89 -3.24
C ILE A 113 7.56 -11.05 -3.90
N ASN A 114 7.48 -11.05 -5.22
CA ASN A 114 6.82 -12.09 -6.01
C ASN A 114 7.83 -12.80 -6.92
N GLU A 115 8.83 -13.43 -6.30
CA GLU A 115 9.89 -14.16 -7.01
C GLU A 115 9.98 -15.60 -6.47
N PRO A 116 9.09 -16.50 -6.93
CA PRO A 116 9.01 -17.88 -6.45
C PRO A 116 10.34 -18.64 -6.53
N THR A 117 11.11 -18.38 -7.59
CA THR A 117 12.42 -19.01 -7.82
C THR A 117 13.44 -18.63 -6.75
N MET A 118 13.47 -17.36 -6.33
CA MET A 118 14.33 -16.89 -5.24
C MET A 118 13.94 -17.50 -3.90
N TYR A 119 12.64 -17.59 -3.61
CA TYR A 119 12.17 -18.18 -2.35
C TYR A 119 12.53 -19.66 -2.22
N SER A 120 12.35 -20.42 -3.29
CA SER A 120 12.70 -21.84 -3.33
C SER A 120 14.20 -22.06 -3.14
N LEU A 121 15.04 -21.26 -3.81
CA LEU A 121 16.50 -21.35 -3.70
C LEU A 121 17.03 -20.94 -2.31
N LEU A 122 16.34 -20.03 -1.62
CA LEU A 122 16.71 -19.54 -0.28
C LEU A 122 16.06 -20.35 0.85
N GLY A 123 15.31 -21.42 0.54
CA GLY A 123 14.60 -22.22 1.56
C GLY A 123 13.56 -21.43 2.34
N LYS A 124 13.03 -20.35 1.78
CA LYS A 124 12.04 -19.48 2.44
C LYS A 124 10.64 -20.03 2.24
N GLU A 125 9.94 -20.28 3.34
CA GLU A 125 8.59 -20.89 3.34
C GLU A 125 7.45 -19.89 3.09
N SER A 126 7.72 -18.58 3.08
CA SER A 126 6.66 -17.56 3.01
C SER A 126 7.04 -16.33 2.20
N LEU A 127 6.03 -15.71 1.60
CA LEU A 127 6.10 -14.36 1.04
C LEU A 127 6.44 -13.37 2.16
N GLY A 128 7.60 -12.74 2.05
CA GLY A 128 8.07 -11.72 2.98
C GLY A 128 7.48 -10.36 2.65
N VAL A 129 6.91 -9.68 3.65
CA VAL A 129 6.44 -8.28 3.52
C VAL A 129 7.65 -7.37 3.55
N VAL A 130 7.84 -6.60 2.50
CA VAL A 130 8.98 -5.68 2.33
C VAL A 130 8.56 -4.22 2.43
N ALA A 131 7.28 -3.91 2.22
CA ALA A 131 6.76 -2.56 2.34
C ALA A 131 5.25 -2.57 2.66
N VAL A 132 4.70 -1.41 3.01
CA VAL A 132 3.28 -1.19 3.27
C VAL A 132 2.77 -0.05 2.41
N VAL A 133 1.67 -0.25 1.69
CA VAL A 133 1.05 0.79 0.85
C VAL A 133 0.53 1.93 1.73
N ILE A 134 0.83 3.17 1.35
CA ILE A 134 0.41 4.38 2.08
C ILE A 134 -0.46 5.31 1.24
N ALA A 135 -0.16 5.48 -0.05
CA ALA A 135 -0.78 6.51 -0.88
C ALA A 135 -0.63 6.21 -2.38
N ASN A 136 -1.06 7.15 -3.23
CA ASN A 136 -0.62 7.22 -4.63
C ASN A 136 0.29 8.43 -4.82
N ALA A 137 1.28 8.30 -5.70
CA ALA A 137 1.93 9.41 -6.34
C ALA A 137 1.01 9.97 -7.43
N ALA A 138 0.74 11.27 -7.35
CA ALA A 138 0.06 12.01 -8.40
C ALA A 138 1.11 12.77 -9.20
N TYR A 139 1.55 12.20 -10.32
CA TYR A 139 2.36 12.94 -11.27
C TYR A 139 1.46 13.84 -12.10
N HIS A 140 1.67 15.15 -11.95
CA HIS A 140 1.22 16.12 -12.94
C HIS A 140 2.11 15.99 -14.19
N LEU A 141 2.00 14.86 -14.89
CA LEU A 141 2.53 14.76 -16.25
C LEU A 141 1.74 15.72 -17.14
N ALA A 142 2.33 16.08 -18.29
CA ALA A 142 1.50 16.59 -19.40
C ALA A 142 0.31 15.61 -19.54
N PRO A 143 -0.93 16.12 -19.46
CA PRO A 143 -2.11 15.28 -19.35
C PRO A 143 -2.09 14.22 -20.45
N ALA A 144 -2.23 12.95 -20.08
CA ALA A 144 -2.25 11.86 -21.05
C ALA A 144 -3.40 12.05 -22.05
N GLN A 145 -4.48 12.71 -21.59
CA GLN A 145 -5.61 13.20 -22.37
C GLN A 145 -6.23 14.40 -21.62
N ILE A 146 -6.54 15.48 -22.34
CA ILE A 146 -7.38 16.59 -21.85
C ILE A 146 -8.72 16.46 -22.56
N GLU A 147 -9.80 16.38 -21.79
CA GLU A 147 -11.14 16.60 -22.34
C GLU A 147 -11.60 18.01 -21.93
N GLU A 148 -11.76 18.86 -22.94
CA GLU A 148 -12.34 20.19 -22.80
C GLU A 148 -13.79 20.14 -23.29
N VAL A 149 -14.75 20.34 -22.39
CA VAL A 149 -16.15 20.47 -22.77
C VAL A 149 -16.50 21.95 -22.71
N ILE A 150 -16.70 22.53 -23.89
CA ILE A 150 -17.25 23.87 -24.06
C ILE A 150 -18.73 23.71 -24.36
N ASN A 151 -19.60 24.16 -23.45
CA ASN A 151 -21.05 24.20 -23.71
C ASN A 151 -21.36 25.19 -24.85
N ALA A 152 -22.46 24.98 -25.57
CA ALA A 152 -22.84 25.77 -26.75
C ALA A 152 -23.03 27.28 -26.47
N ASP A 153 -23.14 27.67 -25.21
CA ASP A 153 -23.23 29.05 -24.73
C ASP A 153 -21.87 29.68 -24.37
N ASN A 154 -20.77 28.93 -24.51
CA ASN A 154 -19.40 29.36 -24.18
C ASN A 154 -19.22 29.82 -22.72
N THR A 155 -20.13 29.46 -21.81
CA THR A 155 -20.15 30.02 -20.44
C THR A 155 -19.56 29.11 -19.38
N SER A 156 -19.41 27.81 -19.64
CA SER A 156 -18.85 26.85 -18.69
C SER A 156 -17.69 26.07 -19.30
N TYR A 157 -16.54 26.12 -18.62
CA TYR A 157 -15.34 25.36 -18.94
C TYR A 157 -15.19 24.22 -17.92
N GLY A 158 -15.25 22.98 -18.40
CA GLY A 158 -14.91 21.81 -17.60
C GLY A 158 -13.64 21.17 -18.16
N GLU A 159 -12.61 21.04 -17.33
CA GLU A 159 -11.37 20.35 -17.67
C GLU A 159 -11.28 19.05 -16.87
N THR A 160 -11.18 17.91 -17.57
CA THR A 160 -10.92 16.61 -16.94
C THR A 160 -9.51 16.14 -17.29
N ARG A 161 -8.68 15.91 -16.25
CA ARG A 161 -7.30 15.41 -16.40
C ARG A 161 -7.21 13.95 -16.03
N PHE A 162 -6.70 13.12 -16.94
CA PHE A 162 -6.39 11.72 -16.67
C PHE A 162 -4.92 11.57 -16.28
N MET A 163 -4.68 11.07 -15.07
CA MET A 163 -3.34 10.78 -14.53
C MET A 163 -3.14 9.26 -14.50
N LEU A 164 -1.89 8.81 -14.57
CA LEU A 164 -1.50 7.42 -14.32
C LEU A 164 -1.02 7.29 -12.87
N PRO A 165 -1.91 7.02 -11.90
CA PRO A 165 -1.51 6.90 -10.50
C PRO A 165 -0.54 5.73 -10.32
N GLN A 166 0.57 6.00 -9.65
CA GLN A 166 1.50 4.98 -9.16
C GLN A 166 1.31 4.85 -7.65
N GLY A 167 1.29 3.63 -7.12
CA GLY A 167 1.20 3.42 -5.69
C GLY A 167 2.48 3.86 -4.99
N LEU A 168 2.34 4.33 -3.75
CA LEU A 168 3.45 4.58 -2.84
C LEU A 168 3.39 3.61 -1.68
N ALA A 169 4.55 3.08 -1.31
CA ALA A 169 4.69 2.24 -0.13
C ALA A 169 5.93 2.62 0.68
N VAL A 170 5.89 2.36 1.98
CA VAL A 170 7.03 2.58 2.89
C VAL A 170 7.68 1.24 3.21
N SER A 171 9.00 1.16 3.07
CA SER A 171 9.77 -0.06 3.41
C SER A 171 9.57 -0.44 4.87
N VAL A 172 9.49 -1.73 5.20
CA VAL A 172 9.41 -2.20 6.60
C VAL A 172 10.75 -2.13 7.33
N ASP A 173 11.86 -1.78 6.67
CA ASP A 173 13.18 -1.74 7.30
C ASP A 173 13.27 -0.79 8.49
N HIS A 174 12.51 0.31 8.50
CA HIS A 174 12.52 1.28 9.60
C HIS A 174 11.92 0.74 10.90
N ILE A 175 11.11 -0.33 10.84
CA ILE A 175 10.53 -0.97 12.04
C ILE A 175 11.31 -2.20 12.51
N ARG A 176 12.49 -2.50 11.94
CA ARG A 176 13.28 -3.68 12.31
C ARG A 176 13.57 -3.74 13.81
N ASP A 177 14.10 -2.67 14.38
CA ASP A 177 14.48 -2.63 15.80
C ASP A 177 13.27 -2.85 16.71
N LYS A 178 12.12 -2.24 16.35
CA LYS A 178 10.84 -2.43 17.06
C LYS A 178 10.34 -3.87 16.96
N TYR A 179 10.50 -4.51 15.81
CA TYR A 179 10.10 -5.89 15.58
C TYR A 179 10.97 -6.87 16.36
N GLU A 180 12.29 -6.69 16.35
CA GLU A 180 13.23 -7.54 17.09
C GLU A 180 13.00 -7.45 18.59
N LEU A 181 12.77 -6.24 19.13
CA LEU A 181 12.40 -6.03 20.53
C LEU A 181 11.08 -6.73 20.90
N ALA A 182 10.11 -6.78 19.97
CA ALA A 182 8.83 -7.44 20.22
C ALA A 182 8.92 -8.98 20.24
N LEU A 183 9.99 -9.55 19.69
CA LEU A 183 10.24 -11.00 19.64
C LEU A 183 11.14 -11.51 20.77
N SER A 184 11.91 -10.64 21.43
CA SER A 184 12.73 -10.95 22.61
C SER A 184 11.91 -11.05 23.90
#